data_AF-A0A8D1XMT6-F1
#
_entry.id   AF-A0A8D1XMT6-F1
#
_cell.length_a   1.000
_cell.length_b   1.000
_cell.length_c   1.000
_cell.angle_alpha   90.00
_cell.angle_beta   90.00
_cell.angle_gamma   90.00
#
_symmetry.space_group_name_H-M   'P 1'
#
loop_
_entity.id
_entity.type
_entity.pdbx_description
1 polymer ?
#
loop_
_entity_poly.entity_id
_entity_poly.type
_entity_poly.pdbx_seq_one_letter_code
_entity_poly.pdbx_strand_id
1 'polypeptide(L)'
;MQSESSRCEEEPPSLLWGLDPVFLAFAKLYIRDILDLKESRQVPGVFFYNGHPIKQVDILGTVIGVRERDAFYSYGVDDSTGVINCICWKKLNNTDSSSATAATNARELSLTSQLKKLQETIAQRLKIEIGDLVQIRGHIRTYREEREIHATVYHKVDDPVCNIQIARMLELPTIYRKVYDQPFHHPALEKEEALSNPGALDLNSLTCLLSEKAKEFLVENRVQSFYQQELETVESLLSLAKQPVVHSTRPGQVDFKNDTTSKAIHSIFKNAIKLLQEKGFVFQKDRGFDNLFYVTREDKELHRKILQIIQEDCQKPNRKWCTVHVTQCPRRGCSLLESPGQRGRRPGAFPKTAWKHAGQGCCPLSEPQFPLLQSEC
;
A
#
# COMPACT_ATOMS: atom_id res chain seq x y z
N MET A 1 -29.68 -17.76 -2.70
CA MET A 1 -28.31 -17.23 -2.53
C MET A 1 -27.95 -16.53 -3.82
N GLN A 2 -28.00 -15.19 -3.83
CA GLN A 2 -27.60 -14.40 -4.99
C GLN A 2 -26.10 -14.21 -4.93
N SER A 3 -25.43 -14.71 -5.96
CA SER A 3 -24.00 -14.54 -6.18
C SER A 3 -23.71 -13.06 -6.41
N GLU A 4 -22.92 -12.46 -5.53
CA GLU A 4 -22.32 -11.16 -5.78
C GLU A 4 -21.46 -11.29 -7.04
N SER A 5 -21.90 -10.66 -8.14
CA SER A 5 -21.06 -10.45 -9.30
C SER A 5 -19.99 -9.44 -8.90
N SER A 6 -18.85 -9.92 -8.40
CA SER A 6 -17.65 -9.11 -8.31
C SER A 6 -17.42 -8.54 -9.71
N ARG A 7 -17.45 -7.22 -9.86
CA ARG A 7 -16.95 -6.57 -11.07
C ARG A 7 -15.52 -7.10 -11.26
N CYS A 8 -15.33 -7.99 -12.23
CA CYS A 8 -13.99 -8.34 -12.69
C CYS A 8 -13.45 -7.04 -13.25
N GLU A 9 -12.57 -6.36 -12.51
CA GLU A 9 -11.65 -5.39 -13.08
C GLU A 9 -11.00 -6.11 -14.27
N GLU A 10 -11.39 -5.72 -15.48
CA GLU A 10 -10.96 -6.36 -16.70
C GLU A 10 -9.47 -6.07 -16.89
N GLU A 11 -8.65 -7.11 -16.91
CA GLU A 11 -7.20 -6.98 -17.03
C GLU A 11 -6.87 -6.29 -18.37
N PRO A 12 -6.10 -5.19 -18.40
CA PRO A 12 -5.82 -4.49 -19.64
C PRO A 12 -5.06 -5.41 -20.61
N PRO A 13 -5.32 -5.34 -21.93
CA PRO A 13 -4.61 -6.16 -22.91
C PRO A 13 -3.10 -5.97 -22.84
N SER A 14 -2.34 -7.07 -22.88
CA SER A 14 -0.87 -7.07 -22.74
C SER A 14 -0.12 -6.18 -23.72
N LEU A 15 -0.69 -5.91 -24.91
CA LEU A 15 -0.11 -4.99 -25.89
C LEU A 15 -0.07 -3.53 -25.40
N LEU A 16 -0.92 -3.15 -24.44
CA LEU A 16 -1.04 -1.77 -23.96
C LEU A 16 -0.20 -1.48 -22.71
N TRP A 17 0.36 -2.50 -22.05
CA TRP A 17 1.08 -2.32 -20.79
C TRP A 17 2.32 -1.44 -20.93
N GLY A 18 3.02 -1.52 -22.06
CA GLY A 18 4.21 -0.70 -22.32
C GLY A 18 3.93 0.80 -22.45
N LEU A 19 2.66 1.21 -22.55
CA LEU A 19 2.27 2.61 -22.56
C LEU A 19 2.22 3.20 -21.15
N ASP A 20 2.00 2.36 -20.13
CA ASP A 20 2.02 2.80 -18.74
C ASP A 20 3.48 3.04 -18.31
N PRO A 21 3.84 4.26 -17.89
CA PRO A 21 5.22 4.58 -17.51
C PRO A 21 5.73 3.75 -16.32
N VAL A 22 4.83 3.20 -15.50
CA VAL A 22 5.19 2.35 -14.36
C VAL A 22 5.74 0.99 -14.83
N PHE A 23 5.35 0.49 -16.01
CA PHE A 23 5.72 -0.85 -16.49
C PHE A 23 7.22 -1.07 -16.64
N LEU A 24 7.95 -0.03 -17.08
CA LEU A 24 9.40 -0.06 -17.29
C LEU A 24 10.19 0.47 -16.08
N ALA A 25 9.50 1.06 -15.10
CA ALA A 25 10.12 1.60 -13.91
C ALA A 25 10.31 0.52 -12.83
N PHE A 26 11.25 0.76 -11.93
CA PHE A 26 11.30 0.02 -10.67
C PHE A 26 10.33 0.69 -9.71
N ALA A 27 9.12 0.15 -9.60
CA ALA A 27 8.05 0.73 -8.80
C ALA A 27 8.43 0.70 -7.31
N LYS A 28 8.28 1.84 -6.64
CA LYS A 28 8.55 2.00 -5.22
C LYS A 28 7.32 1.57 -4.44
N LEU A 29 7.23 0.30 -4.07
CA LEU A 29 6.07 -0.26 -3.39
C LEU A 29 6.41 -0.70 -1.96
N TYR A 30 5.40 -0.71 -1.10
CA TYR A 30 5.43 -1.41 0.19
C TYR A 30 5.53 -2.92 -0.04
N ILE A 31 6.29 -3.62 0.80
CA ILE A 31 6.38 -5.08 0.73
C ILE A 31 5.01 -5.73 0.91
N ARG A 32 4.16 -5.17 1.79
CA ARG A 32 2.76 -5.62 1.93
C ARG A 32 2.06 -5.72 0.58
N ASP A 33 2.11 -4.63 -0.20
CA ASP A 33 1.40 -4.58 -1.48
C ASP A 33 2.02 -5.56 -2.48
N ILE A 34 3.36 -5.67 -2.50
CA ILE A 34 4.07 -6.64 -3.35
C ILE A 34 3.58 -8.06 -3.08
N LEU A 35 3.33 -8.43 -1.82
CA LEU A 35 2.81 -9.75 -1.42
C LEU A 35 1.34 -9.96 -1.80
N ASP A 36 0.57 -8.89 -1.98
CA ASP A 36 -0.86 -8.92 -2.26
C ASP A 36 -1.22 -8.70 -3.75
N LEU A 37 -0.29 -8.23 -4.60
CA LEU A 37 -0.59 -7.93 -6.02
C LEU A 37 -1.14 -9.13 -6.78
N LYS A 38 -2.17 -8.98 -7.60
CA LYS A 38 -2.64 -10.11 -8.41
C LYS A 38 -1.71 -10.34 -9.61
N GLU A 39 -1.30 -11.58 -9.83
CA GLU A 39 -0.54 -11.95 -11.03
C GLU A 39 -1.46 -11.94 -12.26
N SER A 40 -0.91 -11.46 -13.38
CA SER A 40 -1.58 -11.44 -14.69
C SER A 40 -1.95 -12.85 -15.14
N ARG A 41 -3.15 -12.99 -15.73
CA ARG A 41 -3.55 -14.23 -16.40
C ARG A 41 -2.97 -14.35 -17.80
N GLN A 42 -2.63 -13.22 -18.41
CA GLN A 42 -2.06 -13.17 -19.76
C GLN A 42 -0.57 -13.52 -19.77
N VAL A 43 0.22 -12.95 -18.83
CA VAL A 43 1.68 -13.08 -18.81
C VAL A 43 2.20 -13.30 -17.39
N PRO A 44 2.66 -14.53 -17.06
CA PRO A 44 3.28 -14.81 -15.77
C PRO A 44 4.48 -13.91 -15.48
N GLY A 45 4.63 -13.51 -14.21
CA GLY A 45 5.66 -12.58 -13.75
C GLY A 45 5.36 -11.09 -13.98
N VAL A 46 4.15 -10.75 -14.45
CA VAL A 46 3.59 -9.40 -14.39
C VAL A 46 2.45 -9.39 -13.39
N PHE A 47 2.42 -8.37 -12.55
CA PHE A 47 1.44 -8.21 -11.48
C PHE A 47 0.65 -6.92 -11.66
N PHE A 48 -0.46 -6.76 -10.96
CA PHE A 48 -1.27 -5.56 -11.07
C PHE A 48 -1.50 -4.88 -9.72
N TYR A 49 -1.23 -3.58 -9.70
CA TYR A 49 -1.67 -2.66 -8.65
C TYR A 49 -2.61 -1.64 -9.28
N ASN A 50 -3.89 -1.66 -8.90
CA ASN A 50 -4.87 -0.67 -9.37
C ASN A 50 -4.87 -0.46 -10.91
N GLY A 51 -4.77 -1.55 -11.67
CA GLY A 51 -4.70 -1.52 -13.14
C GLY A 51 -3.30 -1.29 -13.72
N HIS A 52 -2.34 -0.80 -12.94
CA HIS A 52 -0.95 -0.64 -13.39
C HIS A 52 -0.22 -1.99 -13.48
N PRO A 53 0.39 -2.32 -14.62
CA PRO A 53 1.21 -3.52 -14.75
C PRO A 53 2.58 -3.31 -14.08
N ILE A 54 2.84 -4.08 -13.03
CA ILE A 54 4.05 -4.06 -12.21
C ILE A 54 4.91 -5.27 -12.55
N LYS A 55 6.13 -5.02 -13.04
CA LYS A 55 7.12 -6.07 -13.35
C LYS A 55 8.37 -5.99 -12.47
N GLN A 56 8.76 -4.77 -12.09
CA GLN A 56 10.00 -4.48 -11.37
C GLN A 56 9.71 -3.58 -10.18
N VAL A 57 10.42 -3.81 -9.08
CA VAL A 57 10.23 -3.08 -7.82
C VAL A 57 11.56 -2.59 -7.25
N ASP A 58 11.48 -1.46 -6.56
CA ASP A 58 12.55 -0.89 -5.74
C ASP A 58 12.09 -0.90 -4.29
N ILE A 59 12.73 -1.69 -3.43
CA ILE A 59 12.43 -1.77 -1.99
C ILE A 59 13.63 -1.28 -1.17
N LEU A 60 13.32 -0.73 0.01
CA LEU A 60 14.29 -0.33 1.02
C LEU A 60 13.84 -0.91 2.35
N GLY A 61 14.69 -1.69 3.01
CA GLY A 61 14.33 -2.33 4.26
C GLY A 61 15.51 -2.90 5.03
N THR A 62 15.25 -3.38 6.24
CA THR A 62 16.25 -3.94 7.14
C THR A 62 16.39 -5.44 6.89
N VAL A 63 17.62 -5.93 6.83
CA VAL A 63 17.88 -7.37 6.71
C VAL A 63 17.59 -8.05 8.04
N ILE A 64 16.66 -8.98 8.05
CA ILE A 64 16.28 -9.77 9.23
C ILE A 64 16.71 -11.23 9.13
N GLY A 65 17.18 -11.67 7.96
CA GLY A 65 17.69 -13.01 7.75
C GLY A 65 18.67 -13.08 6.59
N VAL A 66 19.70 -13.91 6.73
CA VAL A 66 20.71 -14.15 5.70
C VAL A 66 20.83 -15.65 5.48
N ARG A 67 20.64 -16.10 4.24
CA ARG A 67 20.90 -17.48 3.83
C ARG A 67 21.85 -17.46 2.64
N GLU A 68 23.05 -17.98 2.83
CA GLU A 68 24.00 -18.14 1.75
C GLU A 68 23.76 -19.46 1.00
N ARG A 69 23.86 -19.39 -0.33
CA ARG A 69 23.93 -20.53 -1.25
C ARG A 69 25.15 -20.34 -2.13
N ASP A 70 25.49 -21.36 -2.92
CA ASP A 70 26.70 -21.35 -3.74
C ASP A 70 26.72 -20.16 -4.71
N ALA A 71 25.62 -19.96 -5.45
CA ALA A 71 25.53 -18.95 -6.50
C ALA A 71 24.88 -17.61 -6.07
N PHE A 72 24.18 -17.58 -4.93
CA PHE A 72 23.42 -16.40 -4.50
C PHE A 72 23.28 -16.30 -2.98
N TYR A 73 22.96 -15.09 -2.52
CA TYR A 73 22.47 -14.84 -1.18
C TYR A 73 20.95 -14.69 -1.21
N SER A 74 20.27 -15.19 -0.18
CA SER A 74 18.85 -14.98 0.06
C SER A 74 18.71 -14.16 1.34
N TYR A 75 18.29 -12.90 1.18
CA TYR A 75 18.08 -11.96 2.28
C TYR A 75 16.59 -11.82 2.59
N GLY A 76 16.20 -12.03 3.84
CA GLY A 76 14.87 -11.63 4.31
C GLY A 76 14.88 -10.15 4.65
N VAL A 77 14.07 -9.35 3.97
CA VAL A 77 14.04 -7.88 4.11
C VAL A 77 12.69 -7.44 4.66
N ASP A 78 12.73 -6.61 5.70
CA ASP A 78 11.56 -6.03 6.40
C ASP A 78 11.51 -4.50 6.20
N ASP A 79 10.40 -3.99 5.67
CA ASP A 79 10.16 -2.55 5.46
C ASP A 79 9.11 -1.96 6.42
N SER A 80 8.77 -2.69 7.50
CA SER A 80 7.69 -2.45 8.45
C SER A 80 6.26 -2.70 7.96
N THR A 81 6.06 -3.05 6.67
CA THR A 81 4.75 -3.41 6.12
C THR A 81 4.63 -4.90 5.84
N GLY A 82 5.75 -5.54 5.52
CA GLY A 82 5.87 -6.98 5.30
C GLY A 82 7.33 -7.41 5.24
N VAL A 83 7.51 -8.73 5.08
CA VAL A 83 8.83 -9.35 4.93
C VAL A 83 8.86 -10.13 3.63
N ILE A 84 9.91 -9.97 2.83
CA ILE A 84 10.07 -10.71 1.57
C ILE A 84 11.50 -11.21 1.39
N ASN A 85 11.64 -12.39 0.78
CA ASN A 85 12.94 -12.94 0.41
C ASN A 85 13.44 -12.29 -0.87
N CYS A 86 14.70 -11.88 -0.85
CA CYS A 86 15.39 -11.25 -1.97
C CYS A 86 16.57 -12.13 -2.39
N ILE A 87 16.55 -12.58 -3.64
CA ILE A 87 17.58 -13.42 -4.24
C ILE A 87 18.60 -12.53 -4.92
N CYS A 88 19.81 -12.50 -4.37
CA CYS A 88 20.91 -11.62 -4.75
C CYS A 88 22.07 -12.46 -5.28
N TRP A 89 22.22 -12.51 -6.60
CA TRP A 89 23.28 -13.31 -7.24
C TRP A 89 24.67 -12.79 -6.88
N LYS A 90 25.57 -13.72 -6.56
CA LYS A 90 26.98 -13.41 -6.35
C LYS A 90 27.57 -12.97 -7.68
N LYS A 91 28.42 -11.94 -7.66
CA LYS A 91 29.17 -11.59 -8.88
C LYS A 91 30.05 -12.77 -9.25
N LEU A 92 29.96 -13.21 -10.51
CA LEU A 92 30.92 -14.18 -11.04
C LEU A 92 32.28 -13.47 -11.08
N ASN A 93 33.18 -13.85 -10.20
CA ASN A 93 34.54 -13.36 -10.26
C ASN A 93 35.16 -13.99 -11.52
N ASN A 94 35.23 -13.25 -12.63
CA ASN A 94 36.05 -13.63 -13.78
C ASN A 94 37.52 -13.65 -13.34
N THR A 95 37.94 -14.74 -12.71
CA THR A 95 39.32 -14.93 -12.23
C THR A 95 40.06 -15.99 -13.05
N ASP A 96 39.42 -16.59 -14.05
CA ASP A 96 39.99 -17.72 -14.81
C ASP A 96 40.30 -17.40 -16.29
N SER A 97 40.44 -16.12 -16.66
CA SER A 97 40.89 -15.75 -18.01
C SER A 97 42.07 -14.79 -17.99
N SER A 98 43.22 -15.27 -17.54
CA SER A 98 44.53 -14.81 -18.05
C SER A 98 45.68 -15.69 -17.56
N SER A 99 45.63 -17.01 -17.85
CA SER A 99 46.85 -17.80 -17.94
C SER A 99 47.42 -17.67 -19.35
N ALA A 100 48.05 -16.53 -19.64
CA ALA A 100 48.85 -16.37 -20.86
C ALA A 100 50.06 -15.48 -20.55
N THR A 101 51.12 -16.16 -20.11
CA THR A 101 52.54 -15.86 -20.37
C THR A 101 52.89 -14.43 -20.83
N ALA A 102 53.29 -13.56 -19.90
CA ALA A 102 54.18 -12.44 -20.20
C ALA A 102 54.98 -12.06 -18.93
N ALA A 103 56.30 -11.91 -19.09
CA ALA A 103 57.23 -11.57 -18.01
C ALA A 103 56.75 -10.32 -17.24
N THR A 104 56.29 -10.53 -16.01
CA THR A 104 55.63 -9.50 -15.21
C THR A 104 56.66 -8.67 -14.46
N ASN A 105 56.67 -7.36 -14.67
CA ASN A 105 57.59 -6.46 -13.99
C ASN A 105 57.23 -6.34 -12.49
N ALA A 106 58.21 -6.17 -11.59
CA ALA A 106 57.98 -6.09 -10.14
C ALA A 106 56.98 -4.97 -9.72
N ARG A 107 56.88 -3.89 -10.51
CA ARG A 107 55.89 -2.81 -10.30
C ARG A 107 54.45 -3.25 -10.63
N GLU A 108 54.28 -4.16 -11.58
CA GLU A 108 52.97 -4.67 -12.02
C GLU A 108 52.42 -5.71 -11.02
N LEU A 109 53.29 -6.53 -10.43
CA LEU A 109 52.98 -7.39 -9.29
C LEU A 109 52.56 -6.58 -8.04
N SER A 110 53.14 -5.38 -7.85
CA SER A 110 52.79 -4.49 -6.73
C SER A 110 51.38 -3.88 -6.90
N LEU A 111 51.05 -3.33 -8.06
CA LEU A 111 49.73 -2.74 -8.35
C LEU A 111 48.60 -3.77 -8.32
N THR A 112 48.83 -4.97 -8.87
CA THR A 112 47.85 -6.06 -8.83
C THR A 112 47.57 -6.54 -7.40
N SER A 113 48.59 -6.59 -6.53
CA SER A 113 48.40 -6.91 -5.11
C SER A 113 47.61 -5.82 -4.35
N GLN A 114 47.84 -4.55 -4.67
CA GLN A 114 47.08 -3.43 -4.09
C GLN A 114 45.63 -3.44 -4.56
N LEU A 115 45.37 -3.73 -5.84
CA LEU A 115 44.03 -3.88 -6.38
C LEU A 115 43.27 -5.03 -5.73
N LYS A 116 43.91 -6.20 -5.52
CA LYS A 116 43.29 -7.33 -4.81
C LYS A 116 42.92 -6.97 -3.38
N LYS A 117 43.84 -6.37 -2.61
CA LYS A 117 43.56 -5.91 -1.24
C LYS A 117 42.42 -4.90 -1.18
N LEU A 118 42.38 -3.96 -2.13
CA LEU A 118 41.30 -2.98 -2.23
C LEU A 118 39.97 -3.67 -2.53
N GLN A 119 39.93 -4.61 -3.48
CA GLN A 119 38.73 -5.38 -3.82
C GLN A 119 38.23 -6.21 -2.63
N GLU A 120 39.13 -6.87 -1.90
CA GLU A 120 38.79 -7.63 -0.69
C GLU A 120 38.24 -6.72 0.41
N THR A 121 38.87 -5.57 0.64
CA THR A 121 38.42 -4.58 1.64
C THR A 121 37.05 -4.02 1.26
N ILE A 122 36.84 -3.71 -0.02
CA ILE A 122 35.53 -3.26 -0.54
C ILE A 122 34.49 -4.37 -0.38
N ALA A 123 34.82 -5.61 -0.72
CA ALA A 123 33.91 -6.74 -0.59
C ALA A 123 33.50 -7.00 0.86
N GLN A 124 34.46 -6.91 1.80
CA GLN A 124 34.19 -7.05 3.24
C GLN A 124 33.32 -5.91 3.75
N ARG A 125 33.58 -4.66 3.35
CA ARG A 125 32.78 -3.50 3.76
C ARG A 125 31.36 -3.54 3.19
N LEU A 126 31.20 -4.10 2.00
CA LEU A 126 29.91 -4.24 1.31
C LEU A 126 29.17 -5.52 1.67
N LYS A 127 29.73 -6.36 2.55
CA LYS A 127 29.05 -7.54 3.06
C LYS A 127 27.80 -7.09 3.84
N ILE A 128 26.69 -7.73 3.51
CA ILE A 128 25.38 -7.45 4.09
C ILE A 128 25.14 -8.45 5.21
N GLU A 129 24.82 -7.94 6.40
CA GLU A 129 24.54 -8.72 7.60
C GLU A 129 23.17 -8.38 8.19
N ILE A 130 22.70 -9.18 9.15
CA ILE A 130 21.43 -8.92 9.84
C ILE A 130 21.50 -7.58 10.57
N GLY A 131 20.47 -6.75 10.40
CA GLY A 131 20.39 -5.40 10.94
C GLY A 131 20.84 -4.32 9.96
N ASP A 132 21.50 -4.68 8.86
CA ASP A 132 21.86 -3.71 7.83
C ASP A 132 20.63 -3.22 7.05
N LEU A 133 20.65 -1.94 6.70
CA LEU A 133 19.71 -1.36 5.74
C LEU A 133 20.17 -1.70 4.31
N VAL A 134 19.26 -2.17 3.48
CA VAL A 134 19.55 -2.53 2.08
C VAL A 134 18.52 -1.94 1.13
N GLN A 135 19.00 -1.50 -0.03
CA GLN A 135 18.14 -1.16 -1.16
C GLN A 135 18.25 -2.27 -2.21
N ILE A 136 17.11 -2.79 -2.63
CA ILE A 136 17.01 -3.90 -3.58
C ILE A 136 16.09 -3.51 -4.72
N ARG A 137 16.63 -3.59 -5.94
CA ARG A 137 15.91 -3.35 -7.20
C ARG A 137 15.90 -4.63 -8.01
N GLY A 138 14.72 -5.12 -8.36
CA GLY A 138 14.59 -6.41 -9.03
C GLY A 138 13.22 -6.72 -9.57
N HIS A 139 13.06 -7.95 -10.04
CA HIS A 139 11.80 -8.48 -10.56
C HIS A 139 11.08 -9.29 -9.49
N ILE A 140 9.76 -9.13 -9.41
CA ILE A 140 8.91 -10.00 -8.60
C ILE A 140 8.83 -11.37 -9.28
N ARG A 141 8.98 -12.45 -8.50
CA ARG A 141 8.79 -13.83 -8.94
C ARG A 141 7.95 -14.58 -7.93
N THR A 142 7.17 -15.53 -8.42
CA THR A 142 6.46 -16.51 -7.60
C THR A 142 7.23 -17.83 -7.67
N TYR A 143 7.67 -18.34 -6.53
CA TYR A 143 8.34 -19.63 -6.42
C TYR A 143 7.67 -20.46 -5.33
N ARG A 144 7.10 -21.61 -5.71
CA ARG A 144 6.35 -22.50 -4.79
C ARG A 144 5.27 -21.75 -3.99
N GLU A 145 4.48 -20.95 -4.70
CA GLU A 145 3.37 -20.14 -4.14
C GLU A 145 3.81 -18.99 -3.22
N GLU A 146 5.11 -18.83 -2.97
CA GLU A 146 5.68 -17.72 -2.21
C GLU A 146 6.27 -16.66 -3.16
N ARG A 147 6.21 -15.39 -2.76
CA ARG A 147 6.81 -14.31 -3.53
C ARG A 147 8.25 -14.04 -3.12
N GLU A 148 9.07 -13.81 -4.12
CA GLU A 148 10.47 -13.44 -3.94
C GLU A 148 10.84 -12.31 -4.92
N ILE A 149 11.84 -11.52 -4.55
CA ILE A 149 12.42 -10.51 -5.46
C ILE A 149 13.75 -11.03 -5.99
N HIS A 150 13.85 -11.21 -7.30
CA HIS A 150 15.11 -11.51 -7.96
C HIS A 150 15.82 -10.19 -8.23
N ALA A 151 16.84 -9.90 -7.42
CA ALA A 151 17.55 -8.64 -7.45
C ALA A 151 18.41 -8.52 -8.73
N THR A 152 18.20 -7.42 -9.46
CA THR A 152 19.11 -6.97 -10.52
C THR A 152 20.24 -6.13 -9.92
N VAL A 153 19.90 -5.28 -8.95
CA VAL A 153 20.85 -4.43 -8.22
C VAL A 153 20.50 -4.47 -6.74
N TYR A 154 21.51 -4.67 -5.91
CA TYR A 154 21.38 -4.62 -4.45
C TYR A 154 22.65 -4.03 -3.84
N HIS A 155 22.50 -3.26 -2.77
CA HIS A 155 23.63 -2.74 -2.01
C HIS A 155 23.21 -2.38 -0.58
N LYS A 156 24.19 -2.41 0.33
CA LYS A 156 24.08 -1.88 1.69
C LYS A 156 23.94 -0.36 1.63
N VAL A 157 23.02 0.17 2.42
CA VAL A 157 22.75 1.61 2.55
C VAL A 157 23.32 2.10 3.88
N ASP A 158 24.17 3.11 3.83
CA ASP A 158 24.73 3.76 5.02
C ASP A 158 23.78 4.89 5.47
N ASP A 159 23.00 4.63 6.53
CA ASP A 159 21.97 5.55 7.04
C ASP A 159 22.05 5.72 8.57
N PRO A 160 23.18 6.25 9.10
CA PRO A 160 23.46 6.26 10.54
C PRO A 160 22.47 7.11 11.36
N VAL A 161 21.75 8.03 10.72
CA VAL A 161 20.79 8.95 11.35
C VAL A 161 19.36 8.76 10.79
N CYS A 162 19.09 7.64 10.11
CA CYS A 162 17.78 7.28 9.56
C CYS A 162 17.20 8.28 8.53
N ASN A 163 18.02 9.14 7.92
CA ASN A 163 17.56 10.13 6.96
C ASN A 163 16.94 9.49 5.71
N ILE A 164 17.56 8.43 5.20
CA ILE A 164 17.11 7.77 3.96
C ILE A 164 15.81 7.01 4.22
N GLN A 165 15.73 6.28 5.34
CA GLN A 165 14.50 5.60 5.75
C GLN A 165 13.34 6.57 5.97
N ILE A 166 13.56 7.67 6.71
CA ILE A 166 12.52 8.68 6.95
C ILE A 166 12.07 9.32 5.64
N ALA A 167 13.00 9.68 4.74
CA ALA A 167 12.65 10.22 3.44
C ALA A 167 11.79 9.24 2.62
N ARG A 168 12.12 7.94 2.65
CA ARG A 168 11.33 6.90 1.97
C ARG A 168 9.91 6.80 2.53
N MET A 169 9.77 6.84 3.86
CA MET A 169 8.45 6.80 4.53
C MET A 169 7.57 8.01 4.18
N LEU A 170 8.16 9.18 3.96
CA LEU A 170 7.43 10.39 3.55
C LEU A 170 7.13 10.41 2.04
N GLU A 171 8.04 9.85 1.24
CA GLU A 171 7.93 9.79 -0.23
C GLU A 171 6.81 8.83 -0.67
N LEU A 172 6.78 7.60 -0.13
CA LEU A 172 5.87 6.54 -0.59
C LEU A 172 4.39 6.96 -0.62
N PRO A 173 3.80 7.52 0.46
CA PRO A 173 2.40 7.97 0.41
C PRO A 173 2.12 9.01 -0.68
N THR A 174 3.11 9.82 -1.02
CA THR A 174 2.97 10.83 -2.08
C THR A 174 2.97 10.19 -3.45
N ILE A 175 3.86 9.22 -3.70
CA ILE A 175 3.92 8.51 -4.99
C ILE A 175 2.66 7.68 -5.20
N TYR A 176 2.19 6.95 -4.18
CA TYR A 176 0.95 6.18 -4.26
C TYR A 176 -0.21 7.08 -4.70
N ARG A 177 -0.48 8.15 -3.95
CA ARG A 177 -1.61 9.04 -4.23
C ARG A 177 -1.55 9.71 -5.60
N LYS A 178 -0.36 10.07 -6.07
CA LYS A 178 -0.19 10.84 -7.31
C LYS A 178 0.00 9.97 -8.56
N VAL A 179 0.42 8.72 -8.39
CA VAL A 179 0.76 7.83 -9.49
C VAL A 179 -0.02 6.52 -9.38
N TYR A 180 0.29 5.67 -8.40
CA TYR A 180 -0.22 4.29 -8.36
C TYR A 180 -1.73 4.18 -8.05
N ASP A 181 -2.29 5.13 -7.32
CA ASP A 181 -3.71 5.20 -7.00
C ASP A 181 -4.52 5.90 -8.11
N GLN A 182 -3.85 6.54 -9.07
CA GLN A 182 -4.50 7.22 -10.19
C GLN A 182 -4.67 6.23 -11.35
N PRO A 183 -5.90 5.99 -11.84
CA PRO A 183 -6.10 5.13 -13.00
C PRO A 183 -5.25 5.61 -14.18
N PHE A 184 -4.59 4.67 -14.86
CA PHE A 184 -3.89 4.99 -16.09
C PHE A 184 -4.89 5.13 -17.24
N HIS A 185 -5.12 6.37 -17.69
CA HIS A 185 -5.96 6.64 -18.85
C HIS A 185 -5.13 6.54 -20.13
N HIS A 186 -5.57 5.69 -21.07
CA HIS A 186 -4.92 5.52 -22.36
C HIS A 186 -5.39 6.61 -23.34
N PRO A 187 -4.52 7.51 -23.83
CA PRO A 187 -4.93 8.55 -24.79
C PRO A 187 -5.51 7.98 -26.10
N ALA A 188 -5.17 6.72 -26.41
CA ALA A 188 -5.70 6.00 -27.57
C ALA A 188 -7.14 5.49 -27.36
N LEU A 189 -7.53 5.11 -26.14
CA LEU A 189 -8.89 4.68 -25.80
C LEU A 189 -9.81 5.89 -25.56
N GLU A 190 -9.26 7.00 -25.06
CA GLU A 190 -10.00 8.27 -24.90
C GLU A 190 -10.51 8.81 -26.24
N LYS A 191 -9.82 8.57 -27.36
CA LYS A 191 -10.31 8.97 -28.69
C LYS A 191 -11.52 8.16 -29.15
N GLU A 192 -11.64 6.89 -28.75
CA GLU A 192 -12.82 6.07 -29.07
C GLU A 192 -13.99 6.34 -28.11
N GLU A 193 -13.72 6.60 -26.84
CA GLU A 193 -14.75 7.04 -25.88
C GLU A 193 -15.27 8.45 -26.20
N ALA A 194 -14.41 9.39 -26.62
CA ALA A 194 -14.82 10.74 -27.02
C ALA A 194 -15.62 10.79 -28.34
N LEU A 195 -15.52 9.75 -29.18
CA LEU A 195 -16.38 9.57 -30.36
C LEU A 195 -17.76 9.00 -29.97
N SER A 196 -17.92 8.50 -28.76
CA SER A 196 -19.18 7.98 -28.21
C SER A 196 -19.90 9.08 -27.42
N ASN A 197 -20.62 9.96 -28.13
CA ASN A 197 -21.61 10.94 -27.62
C ASN A 197 -21.23 11.75 -26.34
N PRO A 198 -20.89 13.05 -26.45
CA PRO A 198 -20.54 13.91 -25.31
C PRO A 198 -21.72 14.33 -24.39
N GLY A 199 -22.88 13.68 -24.48
CA GLY A 199 -24.13 14.14 -23.85
C GLY A 199 -24.70 13.26 -22.74
N ALA A 200 -24.11 12.10 -22.43
CA ALA A 200 -24.69 11.15 -21.47
C ALA A 200 -23.59 10.54 -20.59
N LEU A 201 -23.32 11.15 -19.43
CA LEU A 201 -22.52 10.50 -18.40
C LEU A 201 -23.34 9.39 -17.74
N ASP A 202 -22.77 8.19 -17.60
CA ASP A 202 -23.33 7.15 -16.75
C ASP A 202 -23.47 7.65 -15.29
N LEU A 203 -24.43 7.11 -14.54
CA LEU A 203 -24.72 7.52 -13.16
C LEU A 203 -23.49 7.40 -12.26
N ASN A 204 -22.67 6.36 -12.47
CA ASN A 204 -21.45 6.15 -11.71
C ASN A 204 -20.40 7.23 -12.04
N SER A 205 -20.21 7.52 -13.33
CA SER A 205 -19.28 8.57 -13.79
C SER A 205 -19.68 9.94 -13.26
N LEU A 206 -20.98 10.25 -13.27
CA LEU A 206 -21.50 11.50 -12.71
C LEU A 206 -21.28 11.59 -11.19
N THR A 207 -21.49 10.48 -10.47
CA THR A 207 -21.26 10.40 -9.01
C THR A 207 -19.78 10.61 -8.67
N CYS A 208 -18.87 9.97 -9.42
CA CYS A 208 -17.42 10.15 -9.26
C CYS A 208 -16.98 11.59 -9.53
N LEU A 209 -17.48 12.19 -10.61
CA LEU A 209 -17.18 13.58 -10.96
C LEU A 209 -17.69 14.54 -9.87
N LEU A 210 -18.92 14.35 -9.40
CA LEU A 210 -19.48 15.15 -8.31
C LEU A 210 -18.68 15.00 -7.02
N SER A 211 -18.20 13.79 -6.71
CA SER A 211 -17.35 13.52 -5.55
C SER A 211 -16.04 14.33 -5.62
N GLU A 212 -15.34 14.32 -6.76
CA GLU A 212 -14.10 15.10 -6.89
C GLU A 212 -14.36 16.61 -6.86
N LYS A 213 -15.43 17.11 -7.48
CA LYS A 213 -15.80 18.53 -7.40
C LYS A 213 -16.22 18.98 -6.01
N ALA A 214 -16.93 18.15 -5.26
CA ALA A 214 -17.24 18.42 -3.86
C ALA A 214 -15.96 18.47 -3.01
N LYS A 215 -15.00 17.58 -3.25
CA LYS A 215 -13.69 17.59 -2.59
C LYS A 215 -12.89 18.86 -2.90
N GLU A 216 -12.81 19.28 -4.16
CA GLU A 216 -12.18 20.56 -4.56
C GLU A 216 -12.79 21.73 -3.77
N PHE A 217 -14.12 21.83 -3.75
CA PHE A 217 -14.85 22.86 -3.00
C PHE A 217 -14.51 22.86 -1.51
N LEU A 218 -14.50 21.70 -0.86
CA LEU A 218 -14.20 21.58 0.57
C LEU A 218 -12.78 22.04 0.90
N VAL A 219 -11.81 21.75 0.03
CA VAL A 219 -10.41 22.15 0.19
C VAL A 219 -10.24 23.65 -0.02
N GLU A 220 -10.79 24.20 -1.10
CA GLU A 220 -10.68 25.62 -1.46
C GLU A 220 -11.27 26.52 -0.37
N ASN A 221 -12.43 26.12 0.18
CA ASN A 221 -13.13 26.89 1.20
C ASN A 221 -12.71 26.56 2.63
N ARG A 222 -11.75 25.64 2.82
CA ARG A 222 -11.27 25.18 4.14
C ARG A 222 -12.41 24.78 5.09
N VAL A 223 -13.36 24.02 4.56
CA VAL A 223 -14.54 23.58 5.31
C VAL A 223 -14.13 22.56 6.36
N GLN A 224 -14.48 22.80 7.62
CA GLN A 224 -14.15 21.89 8.73
C GLN A 224 -15.17 20.75 8.87
N SER A 225 -16.45 21.10 8.76
CA SER A 225 -17.57 20.18 8.83
C SER A 225 -18.71 20.70 7.96
N PHE A 226 -19.55 19.80 7.47
CA PHE A 226 -20.68 20.16 6.62
C PHE A 226 -21.84 19.16 6.76
N TYR A 227 -23.04 19.64 6.48
CA TYR A 227 -24.21 18.82 6.21
C TYR A 227 -24.35 18.56 4.71
N GLN A 228 -24.92 17.42 4.33
CA GLN A 228 -25.18 17.11 2.92
C GLN A 228 -26.00 18.22 2.23
N GLN A 229 -27.01 18.77 2.92
CA GLN A 229 -27.87 19.82 2.41
C GLN A 229 -27.10 21.09 2.06
N GLU A 230 -26.01 21.40 2.75
CA GLU A 230 -25.17 22.57 2.45
C GLU A 230 -24.50 22.41 1.08
N LEU A 231 -24.03 21.20 0.74
CA LEU A 231 -23.50 20.91 -0.59
C LEU A 231 -24.57 20.96 -1.68
N GLU A 232 -25.81 20.55 -1.38
CA GLU A 232 -26.94 20.64 -2.30
C GLU A 232 -27.35 22.09 -2.62
N THR A 233 -26.99 23.06 -1.76
CA THR A 233 -27.22 24.49 -2.03
C THR A 233 -26.15 25.14 -2.91
N VAL A 234 -25.00 24.50 -3.11
CA VAL A 234 -23.91 25.06 -3.92
C VAL A 234 -24.28 24.92 -5.40
N GLU A 235 -24.49 26.05 -6.08
CA GLU A 235 -24.97 26.11 -7.46
C GLU A 235 -24.09 25.31 -8.45
N SER A 236 -22.76 25.39 -8.31
CA SER A 236 -21.81 24.67 -9.16
C SER A 236 -21.92 23.14 -9.00
N LEU A 237 -22.18 22.64 -7.79
CA LEU A 237 -22.36 21.21 -7.52
C LEU A 237 -23.77 20.75 -7.91
N LEU A 238 -24.78 21.58 -7.65
CA LEU A 238 -26.18 21.29 -7.98
C LEU A 238 -26.41 21.23 -9.50
N SER A 239 -25.78 22.12 -10.26
CA SER A 239 -25.86 22.10 -11.73
C SER A 239 -25.27 20.83 -12.34
N LEU A 240 -24.18 20.30 -11.77
CA LEU A 240 -23.63 19.00 -12.15
C LEU A 240 -24.61 17.85 -11.84
N ALA A 241 -25.19 17.83 -10.63
CA ALA A 241 -26.13 16.79 -10.24
C ALA A 241 -27.46 16.77 -11.03
N LYS A 242 -27.79 17.88 -11.72
CA LYS A 242 -28.99 18.00 -12.56
C LYS A 242 -28.81 17.49 -13.99
N GLN A 243 -27.60 17.08 -14.39
CA GLN A 243 -27.36 16.58 -15.74
C GLN A 243 -28.19 15.31 -16.04
N PRO A 244 -28.68 15.14 -17.29
CA PRO A 244 -29.48 13.98 -17.67
C PRO A 244 -28.64 12.69 -17.60
N VAL A 245 -29.17 11.68 -16.92
CA VAL A 245 -28.53 10.37 -16.74
C VAL A 245 -29.19 9.35 -17.66
N VAL A 246 -28.40 8.58 -18.42
CA VAL A 246 -28.93 7.44 -19.18
C VAL A 246 -29.03 6.23 -18.25
N HIS A 247 -30.25 5.82 -17.90
CA HIS A 247 -30.45 4.54 -17.25
C HIS A 247 -30.21 3.41 -18.26
N SER A 248 -29.21 2.57 -18.02
CA SER A 248 -28.95 1.35 -18.79
C SER A 248 -30.09 0.34 -18.62
N THR A 249 -31.22 0.57 -19.27
CA THR A 249 -32.32 -0.40 -19.36
C THR A 249 -32.57 -0.63 -20.84
N ARG A 250 -32.34 -1.87 -21.28
CA ARG A 250 -32.62 -2.52 -22.58
C ARG A 250 -33.04 -1.63 -23.79
N PRO A 251 -32.51 -1.92 -25.00
CA PRO A 251 -32.75 -1.09 -26.18
C PRO A 251 -34.24 -1.11 -26.56
N GLY A 252 -34.89 0.05 -26.44
CA GLY A 252 -36.24 0.23 -26.97
C GLY A 252 -37.20 1.06 -26.12
N GLN A 253 -36.78 2.18 -25.53
CA GLN A 253 -37.67 3.34 -25.33
C GLN A 253 -36.84 4.56 -24.95
N VAL A 254 -36.74 5.53 -25.87
CA VAL A 254 -36.01 6.78 -25.64
C VAL A 254 -37.01 7.80 -25.09
N ASP A 255 -37.28 7.75 -23.79
CA ASP A 255 -37.97 8.83 -23.09
C ASP A 255 -36.93 9.70 -22.36
N PHE A 256 -36.51 10.79 -23.02
CA PHE A 256 -35.75 11.86 -22.37
C PHE A 256 -36.68 12.63 -21.43
N LYS A 257 -36.84 12.14 -20.19
CA LYS A 257 -37.50 12.92 -19.13
C LYS A 257 -36.46 13.85 -18.50
N ASN A 258 -36.59 15.14 -18.82
CA ASN A 258 -35.73 16.24 -18.37
C ASN A 258 -35.91 16.66 -16.90
N ASP A 259 -36.52 15.83 -16.04
CA ASP A 259 -36.75 16.16 -14.62
C ASP A 259 -36.06 15.14 -13.72
N THR A 260 -34.78 15.39 -13.42
CA THR A 260 -34.11 14.71 -12.31
C THR A 260 -34.81 15.13 -11.01
N THR A 261 -35.65 14.26 -10.46
CA THR A 261 -36.42 14.52 -9.24
C THR A 261 -35.50 14.88 -8.07
N SER A 262 -35.91 15.78 -7.17
CA SER A 262 -35.10 16.20 -6.01
C SER A 262 -34.59 15.02 -5.16
N LYS A 263 -35.32 13.90 -5.15
CA LYS A 263 -34.88 12.64 -4.50
C LYS A 263 -33.68 12.00 -5.20
N ALA A 264 -33.61 12.05 -6.53
CA ALA A 264 -32.48 11.54 -7.30
C ALA A 264 -31.23 12.39 -7.08
N ILE A 265 -31.38 13.73 -7.02
CA ILE A 265 -30.30 14.65 -6.65
C ILE A 265 -29.80 14.35 -5.23
N HIS A 266 -30.69 14.24 -4.26
CA HIS A 266 -30.30 13.89 -2.89
C HIS A 266 -29.54 12.55 -2.82
N SER A 267 -29.97 11.55 -3.60
CA SER A 267 -29.30 10.25 -3.69
C SER A 267 -27.88 10.36 -4.28
N ILE A 268 -27.70 11.17 -5.34
CA ILE A 268 -26.38 11.31 -6.00
C ILE A 268 -25.37 12.00 -5.09
N PHE A 269 -25.79 13.05 -4.36
CA PHE A 269 -24.94 13.69 -3.35
C PHE A 269 -24.58 12.74 -2.21
N LYS A 270 -25.55 11.96 -1.72
CA LYS A 270 -25.29 10.94 -0.70
C LYS A 270 -24.23 9.94 -1.14
N ASN A 271 -24.32 9.43 -2.37
CA ASN A 271 -23.35 8.49 -2.91
C ASN A 271 -21.97 9.14 -3.13
N ALA A 272 -21.93 10.38 -3.64
CA ALA A 272 -20.68 11.13 -3.81
C ALA A 272 -19.96 11.37 -2.47
N ILE A 273 -20.69 11.75 -1.42
CA ILE A 273 -20.12 11.94 -0.07
C ILE A 273 -19.63 10.59 0.49
N LYS A 274 -20.37 9.50 0.23
CA LYS A 274 -19.94 8.16 0.64
C LYS A 274 -18.61 7.77 0.01
N LEU A 275 -18.38 8.08 -1.27
CA LEU A 275 -17.07 7.88 -1.91
C LEU A 275 -15.95 8.65 -1.21
N LEU A 276 -16.21 9.90 -0.80
CA LEU A 276 -15.24 10.67 -0.01
C LEU A 276 -14.94 10.04 1.35
N GLN A 277 -15.93 9.41 1.98
CA GLN A 277 -15.77 8.70 3.24
C GLN A 277 -14.98 7.41 3.08
N GLU A 278 -15.26 6.61 2.04
CA GLU A 278 -14.53 5.39 1.70
C GLU A 278 -13.06 5.69 1.38
N LYS A 279 -12.78 6.82 0.72
CA LYS A 279 -11.42 7.34 0.48
C LYS A 279 -10.76 7.95 1.73
N GLY A 280 -11.45 8.01 2.87
CA GLY A 280 -10.95 8.56 4.14
C GLY A 280 -10.79 10.09 4.17
N PHE A 281 -11.36 10.81 3.20
CA PHE A 281 -11.28 12.27 3.12
C PHE A 281 -12.22 12.97 4.11
N VAL A 282 -13.39 12.37 4.35
CA VAL A 282 -14.36 12.80 5.36
C VAL A 282 -14.70 11.65 6.30
N PHE A 283 -15.18 11.97 7.50
CA PHE A 283 -15.66 10.98 8.46
C PHE A 283 -16.87 11.51 9.24
N GLN A 284 -17.62 10.59 9.83
CA GLN A 284 -18.70 10.89 10.77
C GLN A 284 -18.30 10.42 12.17
N LYS A 285 -18.82 11.08 13.21
CA LYS A 285 -18.60 10.72 14.62
C LYS A 285 -19.79 9.88 15.09
N ASP A 286 -19.56 8.72 15.71
CA ASP A 286 -20.57 7.73 16.17
C ASP A 286 -21.69 8.28 17.08
N ARG A 287 -21.60 9.54 17.55
CA ARG A 287 -22.60 10.19 18.42
C ARG A 287 -23.15 11.52 17.86
N GLY A 288 -22.95 11.80 16.57
CA GLY A 288 -23.48 12.99 15.90
C GLY A 288 -24.82 12.72 15.20
N PHE A 289 -25.51 13.78 14.77
CA PHE A 289 -26.63 13.66 13.82
C PHE A 289 -26.15 12.91 12.57
N ASP A 290 -26.92 11.94 12.07
CA ASP A 290 -26.59 11.02 10.95
C ASP A 290 -26.13 11.70 9.64
N ASN A 291 -26.20 13.03 9.57
CA ASN A 291 -25.97 13.84 8.38
C ASN A 291 -24.80 14.84 8.50
N LEU A 292 -24.07 14.88 9.63
CA LEU A 292 -22.93 15.80 9.82
C LEU A 292 -21.59 15.11 9.52
N PHE A 293 -20.86 15.63 8.54
CA PHE A 293 -19.56 15.13 8.12
C PHE A 293 -18.44 16.08 8.55
N TYR A 294 -17.27 15.52 8.86
CA TYR A 294 -16.05 16.25 9.23
C TYR A 294 -14.96 15.99 8.19
N VAL A 295 -14.22 17.02 7.80
CA VAL A 295 -13.10 16.90 6.86
C VAL A 295 -11.85 16.48 7.64
N THR A 296 -11.30 15.30 7.33
CA THR A 296 -10.19 14.69 8.09
C THR A 296 -8.99 15.62 8.21
N ARG A 297 -8.66 16.34 7.13
CA ARG A 297 -7.50 17.24 7.07
C ARG A 297 -7.61 18.47 7.98
N GLU A 298 -8.82 18.95 8.24
CA GLU A 298 -9.04 20.19 8.99
C GLU A 298 -9.32 19.95 10.49
N ASP A 299 -9.58 18.70 10.91
CA ASP A 299 -9.83 18.35 12.31
C ASP A 299 -8.53 18.30 13.14
N LYS A 300 -8.18 19.45 13.74
CA LYS A 300 -7.00 19.61 14.60
C LYS A 300 -7.06 18.74 15.86
N GLU A 301 -8.24 18.43 16.37
CA GLU A 301 -8.39 17.63 17.59
C GLU A 301 -8.08 16.16 17.30
N LEU A 302 -8.52 15.65 16.15
CA LEU A 302 -8.12 14.34 15.65
C LEU A 302 -6.60 14.25 15.51
N HIS A 303 -5.96 15.26 14.91
CA HIS A 303 -4.50 15.30 14.79
C HIS A 303 -3.80 15.29 16.15
N ARG A 304 -4.28 16.09 17.11
CA ARG A 304 -3.73 16.14 18.48
C ARG A 304 -3.84 14.79 19.18
N LYS A 305 -4.98 14.11 19.05
CA LYS A 305 -5.19 12.77 19.64
C LYS A 305 -4.29 11.73 19.00
N ILE A 306 -4.14 11.72 17.68
CA ILE A 306 -3.23 10.80 16.98
C ILE A 306 -1.79 11.03 17.46
N LEU A 307 -1.36 12.29 17.57
CA LEU A 307 -0.04 12.64 18.09
C LEU A 307 0.17 12.12 19.52
N GLN A 308 -0.81 12.33 20.41
CA GLN A 308 -0.75 11.86 21.79
C GLN A 308 -0.65 10.32 21.86
N ILE A 309 -1.46 9.60 21.08
CA ILE A 309 -1.41 8.13 21.01
C ILE A 309 -0.03 7.65 20.58
N ILE A 310 0.56 8.28 19.57
CA ILE A 310 1.91 7.94 19.09
C ILE A 310 2.94 8.19 20.20
N GLN A 311 2.87 9.35 20.87
CA GLN A 311 3.78 9.70 21.97
C GLN A 311 3.70 8.70 23.14
N GLU A 312 2.49 8.31 23.54
CA GLU A 312 2.25 7.33 24.61
C GLU A 312 2.75 5.93 24.23
N ASP A 313 2.56 5.51 22.98
CA ASP A 313 3.05 4.21 22.51
C ASP A 313 4.58 4.16 22.41
N CYS A 314 5.23 5.26 22.00
CA CYS A 314 6.69 5.35 21.96
C CYS A 314 7.36 5.29 23.35
N GLN A 315 6.65 5.62 24.42
CA GLN A 315 7.19 5.59 25.79
C GLN A 315 7.17 4.19 26.45
N LYS A 316 6.55 3.19 25.81
CA LYS A 316 6.47 1.84 26.38
C LYS A 316 7.82 1.13 26.22
N PRO A 317 8.52 0.78 27.31
CA PRO A 317 9.74 0.01 27.21
C PRO A 317 9.38 -1.36 26.64
N ASN A 318 10.15 -1.79 25.64
CA ASN A 318 10.14 -3.15 25.07
C ASN A 318 9.24 -3.44 23.84
N ARG A 319 9.05 -2.46 22.94
CA ARG A 319 8.68 -2.77 21.55
C ARG A 319 9.65 -2.08 20.60
N LYS A 320 10.56 -2.88 20.02
CA LYS A 320 11.24 -2.48 18.79
C LYS A 320 10.11 -2.12 17.80
N TRP A 321 10.23 -0.97 17.13
CA TRP A 321 9.35 -0.42 16.08
C TRP A 321 7.86 -0.19 16.45
N CYS A 322 7.44 1.08 16.43
CA CYS A 322 6.04 1.50 16.61
C CYS A 322 5.25 1.34 15.30
N THR A 323 4.88 0.12 14.95
CA THR A 323 4.04 -0.19 13.78
C THR A 323 2.57 -0.19 14.14
N VAL A 324 1.75 0.47 13.31
CA VAL A 324 0.32 0.21 13.00
C VAL A 324 -0.62 -0.12 14.20
N HIS A 325 -0.22 0.11 15.45
CA HIS A 325 -1.07 0.02 16.63
C HIS A 325 -2.00 1.23 16.77
N VAL A 326 -1.80 2.27 15.93
CA VAL A 326 -2.74 3.38 15.76
C VAL A 326 -4.11 2.89 15.25
N THR A 327 -4.28 1.64 14.78
CA THR A 327 -5.62 1.12 14.45
C THR A 327 -6.38 0.55 15.67
N GLN A 328 -5.68 0.13 16.73
CA GLN A 328 -6.28 -0.48 17.93
C GLN A 328 -6.57 0.52 19.05
N CYS A 329 -5.85 1.65 19.12
CA CYS A 329 -6.00 2.64 20.19
C CYS A 329 -7.17 3.65 19.99
N PRO A 330 -7.37 4.25 18.79
CA PRO A 330 -8.40 5.28 18.58
C PRO A 330 -9.83 4.76 18.69
N ARG A 331 -10.06 3.48 18.35
CA ARG A 331 -11.38 2.84 18.47
C ARG A 331 -11.90 2.82 19.92
N ARG A 332 -11.01 2.85 20.92
CA ARG A 332 -11.36 2.93 22.35
C ARG A 332 -11.39 4.35 22.89
N GLY A 333 -10.55 5.25 22.36
CA GLY A 333 -10.44 6.63 22.86
C GLY A 333 -11.53 7.59 22.38
N CYS A 334 -12.07 7.42 21.17
CA CYS A 334 -13.15 8.28 20.67
C CYS A 334 -14.52 7.95 21.28
N SER A 335 -14.68 6.76 21.87
CA SER A 335 -15.93 6.27 22.48
C SER A 335 -16.05 6.56 23.99
N LEU A 336 -15.02 7.16 24.63
CA LEU A 336 -14.93 7.36 26.09
C LEU A 336 -14.92 8.83 26.55
N LEU A 337 -15.42 9.78 25.75
CA LEU A 337 -15.72 11.13 26.23
C LEU A 337 -17.00 11.13 27.08
N GLU A 338 -16.90 10.66 28.33
CA GLU A 338 -17.83 11.02 29.41
C GLU A 338 -17.19 12.09 30.28
N SER A 339 -17.90 13.21 30.49
CA SER A 339 -17.53 14.24 31.47
C SER A 339 -17.91 13.81 32.90
N PRO A 340 -17.19 14.25 33.93
CA PRO A 340 -17.30 13.69 35.27
C PRO A 340 -18.54 14.20 35.99
N GLY A 341 -19.51 13.32 36.23
CA GLY A 341 -20.75 13.66 36.91
C GLY A 341 -21.44 12.46 37.55
N GLN A 342 -21.25 12.36 38.86
CA GLN A 342 -22.00 11.54 39.83
C GLN A 342 -21.58 10.09 40.08
N ARG A 343 -21.22 9.87 41.36
CA ARG A 343 -20.95 8.59 42.02
C ARG A 343 -22.19 7.70 42.00
N GLY A 344 -22.01 6.41 41.73
CA GLY A 344 -23.06 5.43 42.01
C GLY A 344 -22.75 3.99 41.63
N ARG A 345 -22.16 3.25 42.59
CA ARG A 345 -22.26 1.78 42.82
C ARG A 345 -21.70 0.81 41.76
N ARG A 346 -20.75 -0.03 42.22
CA ARG A 346 -20.40 -1.34 41.62
C ARG A 346 -21.61 -2.29 41.65
N PRO A 347 -21.72 -3.20 40.67
CA PRO A 347 -21.39 -4.62 40.90
C PRO A 347 -20.66 -5.20 39.66
N GLY A 348 -20.00 -6.35 39.63
CA GLY A 348 -19.92 -7.55 40.45
C GLY A 348 -19.23 -8.60 39.55
N ALA A 349 -18.37 -9.42 40.13
CA ALA A 349 -17.47 -10.32 39.41
C ALA A 349 -18.15 -11.61 38.90
N PHE A 350 -17.79 -12.04 37.67
CA PHE A 350 -17.70 -13.42 37.13
C PHE A 350 -18.99 -14.32 37.14
N PRO A 351 -19.13 -15.39 36.30
CA PRO A 351 -18.08 -16.38 35.97
C PRO A 351 -18.01 -16.95 34.53
N LYS A 352 -16.92 -17.68 34.34
CA LYS A 352 -16.57 -18.61 33.25
C LYS A 352 -17.36 -19.92 33.34
N THR A 353 -17.30 -20.70 32.24
CA THR A 353 -17.71 -22.12 31.99
C THR A 353 -19.14 -22.26 31.44
N ALA A 354 -19.48 -23.09 30.44
CA ALA A 354 -18.86 -24.16 29.64
C ALA A 354 -19.65 -24.21 28.29
N TRP A 355 -19.24 -24.87 27.20
CA TRP A 355 -19.51 -26.29 26.93
C TRP A 355 -18.62 -26.77 25.73
N LYS A 356 -17.92 -27.89 25.94
CA LYS A 356 -17.42 -28.84 24.91
C LYS A 356 -18.62 -29.69 24.42
N HIS A 357 -18.68 -30.44 23.31
CA HIS A 357 -17.75 -31.37 22.64
C HIS A 357 -18.42 -31.85 21.31
N ALA A 358 -17.60 -32.24 20.31
CA ALA A 358 -17.70 -33.40 19.39
C ALA A 358 -17.10 -33.01 18.01
N GLY A 359 -16.19 -33.73 17.35
CA GLY A 359 -15.41 -34.96 17.58
C GLY A 359 -14.24 -34.94 16.55
N GLN A 360 -13.01 -35.15 17.00
CA GLN A 360 -12.18 -36.35 16.77
C GLN A 360 -11.98 -36.80 15.31
N GLY A 361 -10.73 -36.65 14.87
CA GLY A 361 -10.05 -37.35 13.78
C GLY A 361 -8.54 -37.18 13.93
N CYS A 362 -7.89 -38.12 14.62
CA CYS A 362 -6.43 -38.30 14.79
C CYS A 362 -5.74 -38.52 13.41
N CYS A 363 -4.44 -38.32 13.12
CA CYS A 363 -3.14 -38.29 13.84
C CYS A 363 -2.02 -37.89 12.79
N PRO A 364 -0.68 -37.87 13.05
CA PRO A 364 0.11 -36.81 13.73
C PRO A 364 1.47 -36.44 13.02
N LEU A 365 2.31 -35.63 13.71
CA LEU A 365 3.78 -35.41 13.55
C LEU A 365 4.21 -34.41 12.44
N SER A 366 5.14 -33.46 12.63
CA SER A 366 6.24 -33.30 13.60
C SER A 366 6.68 -31.82 13.74
N GLU A 367 6.93 -31.37 14.98
CA GLU A 367 7.69 -30.14 15.29
C GLU A 367 9.20 -30.47 15.40
N PRO A 368 10.12 -29.61 14.91
CA PRO A 368 11.52 -29.69 15.28
C PRO A 368 11.83 -28.85 16.54
N GLN A 369 12.53 -29.50 17.47
CA GLN A 369 13.09 -28.96 18.70
C GLN A 369 14.17 -27.88 18.45
N PHE A 370 14.17 -26.83 19.26
CA PHE A 370 15.30 -25.91 19.44
C PHE A 370 16.13 -26.36 20.67
N PRO A 371 17.47 -26.43 20.60
CA PRO A 371 18.29 -26.60 21.78
C PRO A 371 18.61 -25.24 22.43
N LEU A 372 18.29 -25.16 23.73
CA LEU A 372 18.80 -24.19 24.68
C LEU A 372 20.32 -24.36 24.83
N LEU A 373 21.08 -23.31 24.58
CA LEU A 373 22.48 -23.20 24.99
C LEU A 373 22.55 -22.45 26.32
N GLN A 374 22.99 -23.18 27.34
CA GLN A 374 23.35 -22.69 28.65
C GLN A 374 24.62 -21.83 28.57
N SER A 375 24.62 -20.72 29.29
CA SER A 375 25.77 -19.88 29.57
C SER A 375 26.61 -20.48 30.69
N GLU A 376 27.89 -20.73 30.42
CA GLU A 376 28.92 -20.86 31.46
C GLU A 376 30.08 -19.89 31.16
N CYS A 377 30.57 -19.28 32.26
CA CYS A 377 31.59 -18.23 32.43
C CYS A 377 31.18 -16.78 32.15
#